data_AF-A0A9E4DW24-F1
#
_entry.id   AF-A0A9E4DW24-F1
#
_cell.length_a   1.000
_cell.length_b   1.000
_cell.length_c   1.000
_cell.angle_alpha   90.00
_cell.angle_beta   90.00
_cell.angle_gamma   90.00
#
_symmetry.space_group_name_H-M   'P 1'
#
loop_
_entity.id
_entity.type
_entity.pdbx_description
1 polymer ?
#
loop_
_entity_poly.entity_id
_entity_poly.type
_entity_poly.pdbx_seq_one_letter_code
_entity_poly.pdbx_strand_id
1 'polypeptide(L)'
;MDPRPQADAPDELRERIIDTIKTVYDPEIPVDIWELGLIYGLDVDEDSEVKVTMTLTSPMCPVAETLPPEVEQKVRGVPGVTDVELDLTWEPPWEPSMMSEAAKLELGF
;
A
#
# COMPACT_ATOMS: atom_id res chain seq x y z
N MET A 1 10.18 23.38 -24.56
CA MET A 1 9.64 23.54 -23.20
C MET A 1 10.16 22.35 -22.43
N ASP A 2 11.34 22.49 -21.87
CA ASP A 2 11.98 21.47 -21.06
C ASP A 2 11.46 21.63 -19.62
N PRO A 3 10.71 20.67 -19.07
CA PRO A 3 10.48 20.66 -17.64
C PRO A 3 11.83 20.34 -16.99
N ARG A 4 12.32 21.28 -16.18
CA ARG A 4 13.48 21.07 -15.31
C ARG A 4 13.20 19.83 -14.44
N PRO A 5 14.22 19.00 -14.13
CA PRO A 5 14.04 17.93 -13.16
C PRO A 5 13.88 18.60 -11.79
N GLN A 6 12.63 18.78 -11.38
CA GLN A 6 12.28 19.13 -10.02
C GLN A 6 12.67 17.89 -9.19
N ALA A 7 13.39 18.07 -8.09
CA ALA A 7 13.43 17.02 -7.07
C ALA A 7 11.95 16.70 -6.76
N ASP A 8 11.52 15.47 -7.06
CA ASP A 8 10.11 15.07 -6.99
C ASP A 8 9.56 15.50 -5.62
N ALA A 9 8.46 16.25 -5.62
CA ALA A 9 7.85 16.66 -4.36
C ALA A 9 7.41 15.40 -3.57
N PRO A 10 7.35 15.43 -2.23
CA PRO A 10 6.90 14.28 -1.43
C PRO A 10 5.52 13.76 -1.88
N ASP A 11 4.67 14.63 -2.42
CA ASP A 11 3.39 14.25 -3.05
C ASP A 11 3.57 13.39 -4.32
N GLU A 12 4.53 13.68 -5.19
CA GLU A 12 4.80 12.89 -6.41
C GLU A 12 5.37 11.51 -6.05
N LEU A 13 6.25 11.45 -5.04
CA LEU A 13 6.78 10.19 -4.53
C LEU A 13 5.65 9.34 -3.93
N ARG A 14 4.79 9.96 -3.12
CA ARG A 14 3.60 9.34 -2.57
C ARG A 14 2.68 8.76 -3.64
N GLU A 15 2.40 9.49 -4.72
CA GLU A 15 1.56 8.98 -5.81
C GLU A 15 2.18 7.74 -6.49
N ARG A 16 3.49 7.75 -6.74
CA ARG A 16 4.20 6.58 -7.30
C ARG A 16 4.13 5.37 -6.38
N ILE A 17 4.24 5.60 -5.08
CA ILE A 17 4.12 4.53 -4.09
C ILE A 17 2.70 3.96 -4.08
N ILE A 18 1.68 4.81 -4.08
CA ILE A 18 0.28 4.38 -4.15
C ILE A 18 0.02 3.57 -5.41
N ASP A 19 0.51 4.03 -6.57
CA ASP A 19 0.38 3.29 -7.84
C ASP A 19 1.05 1.91 -7.76
N THR A 20 2.24 1.86 -7.14
CA THR A 20 2.97 0.60 -6.90
C THR A 20 2.21 -0.34 -5.98
N ILE A 21 1.64 0.16 -4.88
CA ILE A 21 0.82 -0.60 -3.93
C ILE A 21 -0.45 -1.15 -4.62
N LYS A 22 -1.08 -0.38 -5.51
CA LYS A 22 -2.22 -0.84 -6.31
C LYS A 22 -1.88 -1.99 -7.28
N THR A 23 -0.60 -2.22 -7.57
CA THR A 23 -0.14 -3.40 -8.33
C THR A 23 -0.02 -4.67 -7.48
N VAL A 24 -0.18 -4.55 -6.16
CA VAL A 24 -0.14 -5.66 -5.22
C VAL A 24 -1.57 -6.11 -4.97
N TYR A 25 -1.85 -7.35 -5.37
CA TYR A 25 -3.15 -7.99 -5.25
C TYR A 25 -3.09 -9.04 -4.16
N ASP A 26 -4.16 -9.19 -3.41
CA ASP A 26 -4.25 -10.28 -2.44
C ASP A 26 -4.43 -11.63 -3.20
N PRO A 27 -3.61 -12.66 -2.92
CA PRO A 27 -3.73 -13.96 -3.58
C PRO A 27 -4.98 -14.75 -3.16
N GLU A 28 -5.62 -14.42 -2.03
CA GLU A 28 -6.89 -15.01 -1.59
C GLU A 28 -8.09 -14.24 -2.19
N ILE A 29 -7.95 -12.92 -2.36
CA ILE A 29 -8.99 -12.03 -2.91
C ILE A 29 -8.42 -11.29 -4.11
N PRO A 30 -8.91 -11.48 -5.36
CA PRO A 30 -8.34 -10.92 -6.58
C PRO A 30 -8.59 -9.40 -6.74
N VAL A 31 -8.36 -8.64 -5.68
CA VAL A 31 -8.53 -7.20 -5.53
C VAL A 31 -7.23 -6.66 -4.95
N ASP A 32 -6.89 -5.43 -5.30
CA ASP A 32 -5.70 -4.78 -4.79
C ASP A 32 -5.85 -4.39 -3.31
N ILE A 33 -4.73 -4.41 -2.58
CA ILE A 33 -4.72 -4.13 -1.14
C ILE A 33 -5.12 -2.68 -0.80
N TRP A 34 -5.03 -1.79 -1.79
CA TRP A 34 -5.46 -0.41 -1.66
C TRP A 34 -6.99 -0.29 -1.70
N GLU A 35 -7.65 -0.86 -2.71
CA GLU A 35 -9.12 -0.89 -2.84
C GLU A 35 -9.78 -1.79 -1.78
N LEU A 36 -9.06 -2.80 -1.29
CA LEU A 36 -9.49 -3.58 -0.11
C LEU A 36 -9.52 -2.72 1.16
N GLY A 37 -8.81 -1.59 1.20
CA GLY A 37 -8.69 -0.75 2.38
C GLY A 37 -7.78 -1.35 3.44
N LEU A 38 -6.81 -2.16 3.04
CA LEU A 38 -5.79 -2.71 3.95
C LEU A 38 -4.73 -1.66 4.31
N ILE A 39 -4.55 -0.64 3.49
CA ILE A 39 -3.66 0.49 3.79
C ILE A 39 -4.43 1.54 4.60
N TYR A 40 -4.02 1.77 5.84
CA TYR A 40 -4.60 2.79 6.72
C TYR A 40 -3.94 4.15 6.54
N GLY A 41 -2.64 4.15 6.25
CA GLY A 41 -1.86 5.37 6.13
C GLY A 41 -0.60 5.16 5.30
N LEU A 42 -0.21 6.23 4.61
CA LEU A 42 1.06 6.31 3.93
C LEU A 42 1.64 7.69 4.19
N ASP A 43 2.78 7.71 4.87
CA ASP A 43 3.51 8.91 5.26
C ASP A 43 4.88 8.89 4.58
N VAL A 44 5.33 10.04 4.09
CA VAL A 44 6.61 10.20 3.40
C VAL A 44 7.33 11.37 4.04
N ASP A 45 8.47 11.12 4.65
CA ASP A 45 9.26 12.12 5.36
C ASP A 45 10.15 12.93 4.38
N GLU A 46 10.75 14.02 4.87
CA GLU A 46 11.65 14.89 4.10
C GLU A 46 12.91 14.14 3.62
N ASP A 47 13.32 13.08 4.32
CA ASP A 47 14.42 12.18 3.96
C ASP A 47 14.04 11.13 2.90
N SER A 48 12.81 11.19 2.37
CA SER A 48 12.23 10.18 1.47
C SER A 48 12.13 8.79 2.09
N GLU A 49 11.99 8.74 3.42
CA GLU A 49 11.62 7.55 4.17
C GLU A 49 10.09 7.38 4.09
N VAL A 50 9.64 6.19 3.74
CA VAL A 50 8.22 5.89 3.52
C VAL A 50 7.73 5.03 4.67
N LYS A 51 6.73 5.51 5.39
CA LYS A 51 6.04 4.73 6.41
C LYS A 51 4.66 4.32 5.91
N VAL A 52 4.45 3.02 5.81
CA VAL A 52 3.19 2.44 5.36
C VAL A 52 2.52 1.76 6.55
N THR A 53 1.40 2.30 6.99
CA THR A 53 0.56 1.66 8.01
C THR A 53 -0.50 0.84 7.32
N MET A 54 -0.47 -0.48 7.53
CA MET A 54 -1.43 -1.40 6.94
C MET A 54 -1.95 -2.41 7.95
N THR A 55 -3.07 -3.02 7.58
CA THR A 55 -3.69 -4.13 8.30
C THR A 55 -3.84 -5.32 7.36
N LEU A 56 -4.28 -6.44 7.89
CA LEU A 56 -4.49 -7.66 7.13
C LEU A 56 -5.85 -8.24 7.47
N THR A 57 -6.41 -8.96 6.50
CA THR A 57 -7.71 -9.61 6.61
C THR A 57 -7.73 -10.69 7.71
N SER A 58 -6.59 -11.34 7.99
CA SER A 58 -6.47 -12.32 9.07
C SER A 58 -5.01 -12.58 9.50
N PRO A 59 -4.72 -12.68 10.80
CA PRO A 59 -3.37 -13.02 11.31
C PRO A 59 -2.96 -14.46 11.06
N MET A 60 -3.90 -15.32 10.64
CA MET A 60 -3.61 -16.71 10.27
C MET A 60 -3.57 -16.94 8.76
N CYS A 61 -3.78 -15.92 7.92
CA CYS A 61 -3.62 -16.11 6.48
C CYS A 61 -2.13 -16.28 6.15
N PRO A 62 -1.70 -17.30 5.38
CA PRO A 62 -0.30 -17.47 4.99
C PRO A 62 0.25 -16.26 4.21
N VAL A 63 -0.66 -15.52 3.57
CA VAL A 63 -0.44 -14.26 2.87
C VAL A 63 0.02 -13.14 3.81
N ALA A 64 -0.41 -13.16 5.07
CA ALA A 64 -0.05 -12.17 6.09
C ALA A 64 1.47 -12.10 6.32
N GLU A 65 2.18 -13.21 6.10
CA GLU A 65 3.62 -13.30 6.28
C GLU A 65 4.39 -12.92 5.02
N THR A 66 3.76 -12.94 3.84
CA THR A 66 4.42 -12.69 2.55
C THR A 66 4.07 -11.34 1.94
N LEU A 67 2.87 -10.84 2.21
CA LEU A 67 2.34 -9.63 1.60
C LEU A 67 3.00 -8.35 2.15
N PRO A 68 3.19 -8.18 3.48
CA PRO A 68 3.95 -7.04 3.98
C PRO A 68 5.37 -6.96 3.38
N PRO A 69 6.24 -7.99 3.45
CA PRO A 69 7.57 -7.88 2.85
C PRO A 69 7.54 -7.71 1.32
N GLU A 70 6.52 -8.20 0.62
CA GLU A 70 6.34 -7.93 -0.82
C GLU A 70 6.03 -6.45 -1.09
N VAL A 71 5.11 -5.86 -0.33
CA VAL A 71 4.80 -4.42 -0.38
C VAL A 71 6.05 -3.61 -0.06
N GLU A 72 6.78 -3.94 1.00
CA GLU A 72 8.02 -3.26 1.37
C GLU A 72 9.00 -3.24 0.19
N GLN A 73 9.25 -4.40 -0.42
CA GLN A 73 10.20 -4.52 -1.53
C GLN A 73 9.75 -3.75 -2.76
N LYS A 74 8.45 -3.78 -3.06
CA LYS A 74 7.85 -3.02 -4.16
C LYS A 74 8.03 -1.51 -3.96
N VAL A 75 7.65 -1.01 -2.77
CA VAL A 75 7.77 0.40 -2.39
C VAL A 75 9.24 0.83 -2.37
N ARG A 76 10.12 -0.02 -1.83
CA ARG A 76 11.57 0.24 -1.78
C ARG A 76 12.21 0.29 -3.16
N GLY A 77 11.61 -0.37 -4.15
CA GLY A 77 12.02 -0.29 -5.55
C GLY A 77 11.62 1.00 -6.25
N VAL A 78 10.80 1.85 -5.63
CA VAL A 78 10.35 3.11 -6.23
C VAL A 78 11.50 4.13 -6.27
N PRO A 79 11.80 4.71 -7.44
CA PRO A 79 12.84 5.73 -7.55
C PRO A 79 12.52 6.95 -6.69
N GLY A 80 13.42 7.25 -5.75
CA GLY A 80 13.26 8.35 -4.80
C GLY A 80 13.05 7.87 -3.37
N VAL A 81 12.67 6.61 -3.14
CA VAL A 81 12.53 6.05 -1.80
C VAL A 81 13.91 5.72 -1.22
N THR A 82 14.20 6.24 -0.03
CA THR A 82 15.44 5.95 0.71
C THR A 82 15.28 4.69 1.55
N ASP A 83 14.20 4.62 2.33
CA ASP A 83 13.88 3.48 3.19
C ASP A 83 12.36 3.30 3.31
N VAL A 84 11.94 2.10 3.72
CA VAL A 84 10.52 1.75 3.85
C VAL A 84 10.29 1.08 5.19
N GLU A 85 9.42 1.67 5.99
CA GLU A 85 8.95 1.11 7.24
C GLU A 85 7.50 0.65 7.09
N LEU A 86 7.26 -0.64 7.31
CA LEU A 86 5.90 -1.19 7.39
C LEU A 86 5.45 -1.31 8.83
N ASP A 87 4.37 -0.60 9.14
CA ASP A 87 3.67 -0.69 10.41
C ASP A 87 2.42 -1.55 10.23
N LEU A 88 2.48 -2.80 10.70
CA LEU A 88 1.36 -3.72 10.64
C LEU A 88 0.50 -3.58 11.90
N THR A 89 -0.70 -3.03 11.75
CA THR A 89 -1.69 -2.93 12.82
C THR A 89 -2.85 -3.89 12.62
N TRP A 90 -3.33 -4.44 13.74
CA TRP A 90 -4.54 -5.28 13.80
C TRP A 90 -5.71 -4.58 14.48
N GLU A 91 -5.48 -3.35 14.96
CA GLU A 91 -6.48 -2.53 15.64
C GLU A 91 -6.66 -1.20 14.92
N PRO A 92 -7.87 -0.88 14.44
CA PRO A 92 -9.08 -1.72 14.43
C PRO A 92 -8.96 -2.92 13.47
N PRO A 93 -9.68 -4.04 13.74
CA PRO A 93 -9.69 -5.19 12.84
C PRO A 93 -10.29 -4.79 11.49
N TRP A 94 -9.65 -5.23 10.41
CA TRP A 94 -10.20 -5.02 9.08
C TRP A 94 -11.52 -5.77 8.92
N GLU A 95 -12.53 -5.10 8.38
CA GLU A 95 -13.82 -5.70 8.06
C GLU A 95 -14.10 -5.61 6.54
N PRO A 96 -14.71 -6.63 5.92
CA PRO A 96 -15.17 -6.59 4.53
C PRO A 96 -16.06 -5.38 4.18
N SER A 97 -16.70 -4.79 5.18
CA SER A 97 -17.51 -3.57 5.06
C SER A 97 -16.67 -2.35 4.67
N MET A 98 -15.37 -2.34 4.99
CA MET A 98 -14.39 -1.28 4.69
C MET A 98 -13.92 -1.28 3.24
N MET A 99 -14.24 -2.33 2.46
CA MET A 99 -13.93 -2.39 1.03
C MET A 99 -14.66 -1.30 0.24
N SER A 100 -13.96 -0.76 -0.76
CA SER A 100 -14.48 0.16 -1.78
C SER A 100 -15.71 -0.43 -2.49
N GLU A 101 -16.61 0.41 -3.01
CA GLU A 101 -17.77 -0.06 -3.79
C GLU A 101 -17.34 -0.89 -5.02
N ALA A 102 -16.18 -0.56 -5.60
CA ALA A 102 -15.60 -1.32 -6.71
C ALA A 102 -15.21 -2.75 -6.30
N ALA A 103 -14.56 -2.90 -5.14
CA ALA A 103 -14.16 -4.19 -4.58
C ALA A 103 -15.39 -5.06 -4.20
N LYS A 104 -16.45 -4.45 -3.66
CA LYS A 104 -17.71 -5.15 -3.38
C LYS A 104 -18.37 -5.70 -4.64
N LEU A 105 -18.35 -4.93 -5.73
CA LEU A 105 -18.91 -5.34 -7.02
C LEU A 105 -18.12 -6.49 -7.67
N GLU A 106 -16.79 -6.44 -7.62
CA GLU A 106 -15.90 -7.50 -8.13
C GLU A 106 -16.11 -8.84 -7.39
N LEU A 107 -16.38 -8.78 -6.08
CA LEU A 107 -16.64 -9.96 -5.25
C LEU A 107 -18.09 -10.43 -5.27
N GLY A 108 -18.98 -9.73 -5.98
CA GLY A 108 -20.36 -10.12 -6.19
C GLY A 108 -21.29 -9.91 -4.98
N PHE A 109 -21.01 -8.90 -4.16
CA PHE A 109 -21.93 -8.43 -3.11
C PHE A 109 -23.06 -7.54 -3.64
#